data_AF-A0A2E7P939-F1
#
_entry.id   AF-A0A2E7P939-F1
#
_cell.length_a   1.000
_cell.length_b   1.000
_cell.length_c   1.000
_cell.angle_alpha   90.00
_cell.angle_beta   90.00
_cell.angle_gamma   90.00
#
_symmetry.space_group_name_H-M   'P 1'
#
loop_
_entity.id
_entity.type
_entity.pdbx_description
1 polymer ?
#
loop_
_entity_poly.entity_id
_entity_poly.type
_entity_poly.pdbx_seq_one_letter_code
_entity_poly.pdbx_strand_id
1 'polypeptide(L)'
;MSDNSKKTPLGQSLNTFAQKKVADAIQVLGKALPCSVVSVSGAIITVKFEINSSFTLPEVTIPLFGPEYIRYPIKAGDKGMVLPADTYLGGVSGLGGGVADLTQRGNLSALAFLPLANTEWFSVDPNAVTIYGPNGVVLMDQASSCTFVLTPESITMVAPNSVKATSGGTTMELTPAGWSISGPSGNIQDGTNHTSPAIMNAAWIALVTWVNAHTHTSASPGNPTSAPISPFTGSSIAPS
;
A
#
# COMPACT_ATOMS: atom_id res chain seq x y z
N MET A 1 23.19 -71.15 31.79
CA MET A 1 23.51 -69.92 31.04
C MET A 1 22.28 -69.54 30.24
N SER A 2 21.55 -68.50 30.63
CA SER A 2 20.40 -68.02 29.86
C SER A 2 20.92 -67.32 28.60
N ASP A 3 20.57 -67.82 27.42
CA ASP A 3 20.96 -67.23 26.14
C ASP A 3 20.69 -65.73 26.12
N ASN A 4 21.74 -64.93 25.84
CA ASN A 4 21.66 -63.48 25.70
C ASN A 4 20.67 -63.07 24.58
N SER A 5 20.37 -63.98 23.64
CA SER A 5 19.35 -63.80 22.61
C SER A 5 17.92 -63.68 23.14
N LYS A 6 17.66 -64.15 24.38
CA LYS A 6 16.36 -63.98 25.07
C LYS A 6 16.27 -62.68 25.88
N LYS A 7 17.40 -62.03 26.17
CA LYS A 7 17.44 -60.78 26.95
C LYS A 7 17.37 -59.53 26.07
N THR A 8 17.92 -59.61 24.86
CA THR A 8 17.78 -58.58 23.82
C THR A 8 17.58 -59.27 22.47
N PRO A 9 16.35 -59.68 22.13
CA PRO A 9 16.07 -60.27 20.82
C PRO A 9 16.47 -59.25 19.73
N LEU A 10 17.51 -59.58 18.96
CA LEU A 10 18.13 -58.68 17.98
C LEU A 10 17.11 -58.11 16.99
N GLY A 11 16.17 -58.94 16.49
CA GLY A 11 15.11 -58.49 15.59
C GLY A 11 14.17 -57.43 16.19
N GLN A 12 13.76 -57.58 17.45
CA GLN A 12 12.92 -56.59 18.14
C GLN A 12 13.73 -55.35 18.58
N SER A 13 14.99 -55.55 18.97
CA SER A 13 15.89 -54.49 19.40
C SER A 13 16.27 -53.56 18.23
N LEU A 14 16.47 -54.13 17.03
CA LEU A 14 16.73 -53.38 15.80
C LEU A 14 15.50 -52.56 15.36
N ASN A 15 14.30 -53.15 15.41
CA ASN A 15 13.07 -52.41 15.10
C ASN A 15 12.84 -51.27 16.11
N THR A 16 13.09 -51.51 17.39
CA THR A 16 12.98 -50.48 18.44
C THR A 16 14.03 -49.38 18.27
N PHE A 17 15.26 -49.74 17.90
CA PHE A 17 16.32 -48.77 17.60
C PHE A 17 15.98 -47.91 16.38
N ALA A 18 15.49 -48.53 15.31
CA ALA A 18 15.05 -47.83 14.11
C ALA A 18 13.89 -46.87 14.43
N GLN A 19 12.90 -47.31 15.22
CA GLN A 19 11.80 -46.47 15.68
C GLN A 19 12.29 -45.28 16.51
N LYS A 20 13.25 -45.49 17.42
CA LYS A 20 13.85 -44.40 18.20
C LYS A 20 14.61 -43.41 17.31
N LYS A 21 15.42 -43.88 16.36
CA LYS A 21 16.13 -43.01 15.42
C LYS A 21 15.19 -42.18 14.55
N VAL A 22 14.08 -42.76 14.11
CA VAL A 22 13.03 -42.04 13.38
C VAL A 22 12.35 -41.00 14.28
N ALA A 23 11.99 -41.37 15.52
CA ALA A 23 11.39 -40.44 16.47
C ALA A 23 12.31 -39.26 16.81
N ASP A 24 13.61 -39.52 17.03
CA ASP A 24 14.62 -38.50 17.27
C ASP A 24 14.74 -37.55 16.07
N ALA A 25 14.78 -38.10 14.84
CA ALA A 25 14.81 -37.29 13.62
C ALA A 25 13.55 -36.42 13.47
N ILE A 26 12.37 -36.95 13.80
CA ILE A 26 11.10 -36.22 13.77
C ILE A 26 11.05 -35.10 14.83
N GLN A 27 11.74 -35.27 15.95
CA GLN A 27 11.84 -34.22 16.97
C GLN A 27 12.74 -33.06 16.53
N VAL A 28 13.80 -33.35 15.76
CA VAL A 28 14.74 -32.33 15.24
C VAL A 28 14.13 -31.53 14.09
N LEU A 29 13.17 -32.10 13.35
CA LEU A 29 12.49 -31.40 12.27
C LEU A 29 11.86 -30.08 12.74
N GLY A 30 12.05 -29.05 11.93
CA GLY A 30 11.40 -27.76 12.12
C GLY A 30 9.89 -27.93 12.22
N LYS A 31 9.28 -27.28 13.21
CA LYS A 31 7.83 -27.29 13.40
C LYS A 31 7.25 -25.92 13.11
N ALA A 32 6.12 -25.91 12.43
CA ALA A 32 5.30 -24.73 12.31
C ALA A 32 4.50 -24.57 13.62
N LEU A 33 4.73 -23.47 14.34
CA LEU A 33 4.21 -23.28 15.69
C LEU A 33 3.46 -21.94 15.79
N PRO A 34 2.34 -21.88 16.52
CA PRO A 34 1.66 -20.62 16.82
C PRO A 34 2.56 -19.75 17.71
N CYS A 35 2.52 -18.45 17.48
CA CYS A 35 3.36 -17.50 18.19
C CYS A 35 2.71 -16.11 18.25
N SER A 36 3.27 -15.26 19.10
CA SER A 36 2.97 -13.82 19.10
C SER A 36 4.22 -12.98 19.10
N VAL A 37 4.10 -11.79 18.52
CA VAL A 37 5.21 -10.85 18.37
C VAL A 37 5.54 -10.20 19.71
N VAL A 38 6.81 -10.17 20.06
CA VAL A 38 7.36 -9.52 21.26
C VAL A 38 7.94 -8.16 20.91
N SER A 39 8.74 -8.09 19.84
CA SER A 39 9.33 -6.85 19.35
C SER A 39 9.50 -6.85 17.84
N VAL A 40 9.54 -5.66 17.25
CA VAL A 40 9.65 -5.44 15.80
C VAL A 40 10.79 -4.46 15.54
N SER A 41 11.67 -4.82 14.61
CA SER A 41 12.75 -3.98 14.10
C SER A 41 12.77 -4.06 12.58
N GLY A 42 12.01 -3.16 11.94
CA GLY A 42 11.81 -3.20 10.49
C GLY A 42 11.13 -4.50 10.06
N ALA A 43 11.76 -5.26 9.15
CA ALA A 43 11.26 -6.55 8.67
C ALA A 43 11.75 -7.76 9.51
N ILE A 44 12.45 -7.50 10.63
CA ILE A 44 12.92 -8.53 11.57
C ILE A 44 12.10 -8.43 12.84
N ILE A 45 11.59 -9.57 13.31
CA ILE A 45 10.73 -9.63 14.49
C ILE A 45 11.21 -10.68 15.47
N THR A 46 10.94 -10.45 16.75
CA THR A 46 11.15 -11.44 17.81
C THR A 46 9.80 -11.98 18.24
N VAL A 47 9.67 -13.30 18.31
CA VAL A 47 8.41 -13.97 18.66
C VAL A 47 8.55 -14.84 19.89
N LYS A 48 7.46 -14.98 20.64
CA LYS A 48 7.28 -15.99 21.69
C LYS A 48 6.28 -17.04 21.20
N PHE A 49 6.49 -18.30 21.57
CA PHE A 49 5.64 -19.41 21.14
C PHE A 49 4.43 -19.58 22.06
N GLU A 50 3.24 -19.71 21.46
CA GLU A 50 1.95 -19.84 22.15
C GLU A 50 1.54 -21.32 22.21
N ILE A 51 2.41 -22.16 22.79
CA ILE A 51 2.19 -23.60 22.92
C ILE A 51 2.19 -24.02 24.39
N ASN A 52 1.33 -24.98 24.73
CA ASN A 52 1.40 -25.64 26.02
C ASN A 52 2.40 -26.81 25.95
N SER A 53 3.50 -26.71 26.68
CA SER A 53 4.53 -27.74 26.73
C SER A 53 5.15 -27.82 28.13
N SER A 54 5.87 -28.91 28.42
CA SER A 54 6.55 -29.10 29.72
C SER A 54 7.72 -28.14 29.95
N PHE A 55 8.09 -27.36 28.95
CA PHE A 55 9.13 -26.34 29.01
C PHE A 55 8.73 -25.09 28.22
N THR A 56 9.33 -23.96 28.54
CA THR A 56 9.14 -22.73 27.77
C THR A 56 10.13 -22.70 26.62
N LEU A 57 9.62 -22.56 25.39
CA LEU A 57 10.47 -22.33 24.24
C LEU A 57 11.09 -20.92 24.32
N PRO A 58 12.36 -20.75 23.92
CA PRO A 58 12.98 -19.43 23.90
C PRO A 58 12.30 -18.52 22.88
N GLU A 59 12.39 -17.21 23.11
CA GLU A 59 12.05 -16.23 22.08
C GLU A 59 13.08 -16.29 20.95
N VAL A 60 12.61 -16.14 19.70
CA VAL A 60 13.48 -16.26 18.52
C VAL A 60 13.29 -15.05 17.62
N THR A 61 14.40 -14.51 17.12
CA THR A 61 14.42 -13.41 16.16
C THR A 61 14.49 -13.95 14.75
N ILE A 62 13.51 -13.62 13.93
CA ILE A 62 13.22 -14.24 12.62
C ILE A 62 12.72 -13.18 11.63
N PRO A 63 12.88 -13.39 10.30
CA PRO A 63 12.31 -12.52 9.29
C PRO A 63 10.78 -12.58 9.30
N LEU A 64 10.14 -11.44 9.07
CA LEU A 64 8.74 -11.34 8.66
C LEU A 64 8.58 -11.83 7.22
N PHE A 65 7.66 -12.76 6.98
CA PHE A 65 7.28 -13.14 5.63
C PHE A 65 6.54 -11.99 4.95
N GLY A 66 6.94 -11.64 3.73
CA GLY A 66 6.27 -10.64 2.90
C GLY A 66 7.19 -10.08 1.82
N PRO A 67 6.64 -9.43 0.79
CA PRO A 67 7.45 -8.77 -0.22
C PRO A 67 8.05 -7.45 0.32
N GLU A 68 9.11 -6.96 -0.32
CA GLU A 68 9.73 -5.67 0.03
C GLU A 68 8.78 -4.47 -0.15
N TYR A 69 7.87 -4.56 -1.13
CA TYR A 69 7.05 -3.43 -1.56
C TYR A 69 5.65 -3.39 -0.91
N ILE A 70 5.32 -4.36 -0.05
CA ILE A 70 4.10 -4.34 0.77
C ILE A 70 4.52 -4.60 2.21
N ARG A 71 4.56 -3.52 3.01
CA ARG A 71 5.02 -3.58 4.41
C ARG A 71 3.82 -3.65 5.33
N TYR A 72 3.79 -4.69 6.16
CA TYR A 72 2.76 -4.87 7.19
C TYR A 72 3.10 -4.03 8.43
N PRO A 73 2.14 -3.28 9.00
CA PRO A 73 2.34 -2.53 10.23
C PRO A 73 2.29 -3.44 11.47
N ILE A 74 3.15 -4.47 11.51
CA ILE A 74 3.23 -5.44 12.60
C ILE A 74 3.65 -4.74 13.90
N LYS A 75 3.03 -5.13 15.01
CA LYS A 75 3.32 -4.63 16.35
C LYS A 75 3.43 -5.77 17.37
N ALA A 76 3.98 -5.45 18.53
CA ALA A 76 3.98 -6.37 19.67
C ALA A 76 2.54 -6.80 20.01
N GLY A 77 2.37 -8.09 20.28
CA GLY A 77 1.08 -8.73 20.53
C GLY A 77 0.42 -9.36 19.31
N ASP A 78 0.79 -8.96 18.09
CA ASP A 78 0.22 -9.54 16.87
C ASP A 78 0.43 -11.06 16.83
N LYS A 79 -0.58 -11.77 16.33
CA LYS A 79 -0.63 -13.23 16.33
C LYS A 79 -0.28 -13.79 14.97
N GLY A 80 0.35 -14.95 14.96
CA GLY A 80 0.73 -15.63 13.75
C GLY A 80 1.28 -17.02 14.00
N MET A 81 1.98 -17.53 13.00
CA MET A 81 2.72 -18.78 13.10
C MET A 81 4.12 -18.60 12.53
N VAL A 82 5.06 -19.42 13.01
CA VAL A 82 6.33 -19.59 12.34
C VAL A 82 6.22 -20.67 11.27
N LEU A 83 6.91 -20.47 10.15
CA LEU A 83 7.09 -21.46 9.10
C LEU A 83 8.56 -21.90 9.10
N PRO A 84 8.85 -23.19 9.30
CA PRO A 84 10.20 -23.69 9.18
C PRO A 84 10.60 -23.83 7.70
N ALA A 85 11.84 -23.46 7.40
CA ALA A 85 12.51 -23.84 6.17
C ALA A 85 13.38 -25.08 6.41
N ASP A 86 13.50 -25.92 5.39
CA ASP A 86 14.35 -27.12 5.45
C ASP A 86 15.84 -26.77 5.52
N THR A 87 16.22 -25.62 4.96
CA THR A 87 17.58 -25.13 4.86
C THR A 87 17.74 -23.75 5.49
N TYR A 88 18.98 -23.28 5.60
CA TYR A 88 19.34 -22.04 6.28
C TYR A 88 18.73 -20.78 5.61
N LEU A 89 18.16 -19.88 6.42
CA LEU A 89 17.58 -18.61 5.94
C LEU A 89 18.42 -17.36 6.25
N GLY A 90 19.50 -17.47 7.04
CA GLY A 90 20.20 -16.28 7.54
C GLY A 90 20.82 -15.44 6.43
N GLY A 91 21.39 -16.08 5.40
CA GLY A 91 22.00 -15.38 4.26
C GLY A 91 21.01 -14.57 3.43
N VAL A 92 19.79 -15.11 3.20
CA VAL A 92 18.74 -14.42 2.43
C VAL A 92 17.99 -13.37 3.24
N SER A 93 17.94 -13.52 4.58
CA SER A 93 17.27 -12.58 5.48
C SER A 93 18.20 -11.50 6.06
N GLY A 94 19.51 -11.67 5.96
CA GLY A 94 20.50 -10.79 6.59
C GLY A 94 20.69 -11.02 8.10
N LEU A 95 20.01 -12.01 8.69
CA LEU A 95 20.21 -12.41 10.11
C LEU A 95 21.50 -13.21 10.33
N GLY A 96 22.19 -13.57 9.25
CA GLY A 96 23.52 -14.15 9.28
C GLY A 96 24.16 -14.09 7.89
N GLY A 97 25.42 -14.51 7.78
CA GLY A 97 26.14 -14.57 6.49
C GLY A 97 25.96 -15.91 5.77
N GLY A 98 26.61 -16.03 4.60
CA GLY A 98 26.76 -17.30 3.87
C GLY A 98 25.58 -17.64 2.93
N VAL A 99 25.72 -18.78 2.25
CA VAL A 99 24.72 -19.33 1.32
C VAL A 99 24.22 -20.65 1.90
N ALA A 100 22.92 -20.90 1.78
CA ALA A 100 22.32 -22.14 2.24
C ALA A 100 22.84 -23.34 1.41
N ASP A 101 23.09 -24.46 2.10
CA ASP A 101 23.26 -25.78 1.49
C ASP A 101 22.04 -26.66 1.82
N LEU A 102 22.05 -27.92 1.40
CA LEU A 102 20.98 -28.88 1.70
C LEU A 102 21.07 -29.46 3.11
N THR A 103 21.86 -28.88 4.02
CA THR A 103 21.93 -29.37 5.40
C THR A 103 20.66 -29.03 6.16
N GLN A 104 20.05 -30.07 6.72
CA GLN A 104 18.86 -29.93 7.52
C GLN A 104 19.16 -29.11 8.77
N ARG A 105 18.32 -28.11 9.02
CA ARG A 105 18.46 -27.24 10.19
C ARG A 105 17.70 -27.80 11.39
N GLY A 106 18.27 -27.58 12.58
CA GLY A 106 17.60 -27.92 13.83
C GLY A 106 16.35 -27.08 14.04
N ASN A 107 15.39 -27.60 14.80
CA ASN A 107 14.16 -26.89 15.12
C ASN A 107 14.46 -25.49 15.69
N LEU A 108 13.56 -24.53 15.39
CA LEU A 108 13.64 -23.13 15.80
C LEU A 108 14.79 -22.29 15.19
N SER A 109 15.58 -22.82 14.24
CA SER A 109 16.76 -22.10 13.70
C SER A 109 16.60 -21.51 12.30
N ALA A 110 15.67 -22.01 11.49
CA ALA A 110 15.39 -21.52 10.16
C ALA A 110 13.88 -21.30 10.04
N LEU A 111 13.41 -20.15 10.53
CA LEU A 111 12.00 -19.83 10.64
C LEU A 111 11.71 -18.49 9.94
N ALA A 112 10.49 -18.34 9.45
CA ALA A 112 9.92 -17.04 9.06
C ALA A 112 8.55 -16.86 9.73
N PHE A 113 8.18 -15.64 10.10
CA PHE A 113 6.88 -15.37 10.69
C PHE A 113 5.83 -15.07 9.62
N LEU A 114 4.69 -15.75 9.70
CA LEU A 114 3.51 -15.48 8.89
C LEU A 114 2.40 -14.93 9.81
N PRO A 115 1.94 -13.68 9.60
CA PRO A 115 0.78 -13.14 10.30
C PRO A 115 -0.46 -14.01 10.02
N LEU A 116 -1.28 -14.25 11.04
CA LEU A 116 -2.53 -15.00 10.90
C LEU A 116 -3.72 -14.13 11.31
N ALA A 117 -4.80 -14.24 10.52
CA ALA A 117 -6.08 -13.66 10.89
C ALA A 117 -6.56 -14.20 12.24
N ASN A 118 -7.28 -13.36 12.98
CA ASN A 118 -7.88 -13.74 14.25
C ASN A 118 -9.25 -13.08 14.43
N THR A 119 -10.01 -13.51 15.43
CA THR A 119 -11.38 -13.06 15.67
C THR A 119 -11.50 -11.62 16.15
N GLU A 120 -10.39 -10.95 16.48
CA GLU A 120 -10.37 -9.53 16.86
C GLU A 120 -10.32 -8.61 15.63
N TRP A 121 -10.07 -9.17 14.43
CA TRP A 121 -10.11 -8.40 13.19
C TRP A 121 -11.56 -8.00 12.90
N PHE A 122 -11.79 -6.73 12.58
CA PHE A 122 -13.11 -6.25 12.21
C PHE A 122 -13.49 -6.74 10.80
N SER A 123 -14.78 -6.90 10.57
CA SER A 123 -15.30 -7.28 9.25
C SER A 123 -15.16 -6.14 8.25
N VAL A 124 -14.76 -6.48 7.03
CA VAL A 124 -14.72 -5.59 5.87
C VAL A 124 -15.64 -6.12 4.78
N ASP A 125 -15.90 -5.31 3.73
CA ASP A 125 -16.72 -5.74 2.60
C ASP A 125 -16.10 -6.99 1.93
N PRO A 126 -16.81 -8.14 1.88
CA PRO A 126 -16.28 -9.36 1.29
C PRO A 126 -16.11 -9.29 -0.23
N ASN A 127 -16.68 -8.30 -0.91
CA ASN A 127 -16.58 -8.13 -2.36
C ASN A 127 -15.52 -7.10 -2.78
N ALA A 128 -14.78 -6.52 -1.83
CA ALA A 128 -13.76 -5.52 -2.09
C ALA A 128 -12.43 -5.85 -1.41
N VAL A 129 -11.32 -5.62 -2.11
CA VAL A 129 -10.00 -5.63 -1.47
C VAL A 129 -9.90 -4.40 -0.56
N THR A 130 -9.76 -4.64 0.74
CA THR A 130 -9.62 -3.57 1.73
C THR A 130 -8.18 -3.52 2.23
N ILE A 131 -7.53 -2.36 2.06
CA ILE A 131 -6.19 -2.09 2.57
C ILE A 131 -6.31 -1.02 3.64
N TYR A 132 -5.82 -1.32 4.85
CA TYR A 132 -5.83 -0.38 5.97
C TYR A 132 -4.66 -0.64 6.90
N GLY A 133 -4.35 0.36 7.72
CA GLY A 133 -3.43 0.25 8.84
C GLY A 133 -3.92 1.13 9.99
N PRO A 134 -3.42 0.94 11.23
CA PRO A 134 -3.85 1.72 12.40
C PRO A 134 -3.71 3.24 12.23
N ASN A 135 -2.77 3.69 11.40
CA ASN A 135 -2.54 5.10 11.06
C ASN A 135 -2.85 5.43 9.58
N GLY A 136 -3.64 4.59 8.92
CA GLY A 136 -3.95 4.71 7.49
C GLY A 136 -2.94 4.00 6.58
N VAL A 137 -2.78 4.52 5.35
CA VAL A 137 -2.05 3.87 4.24
C VAL A 137 -1.17 4.88 3.52
N VAL A 138 0.06 4.48 3.20
CA VAL A 138 1.00 5.25 2.37
C VAL A 138 1.25 4.49 1.09
N LEU A 139 0.94 5.11 -0.05
CA LEU A 139 1.34 4.66 -1.38
C LEU A 139 2.40 5.62 -1.91
N MET A 140 3.58 5.12 -2.27
CA MET A 140 4.69 5.98 -2.67
C MET A 140 5.62 5.31 -3.68
N ASP A 141 6.36 6.11 -4.43
CA ASP A 141 7.54 5.66 -5.17
C ASP A 141 8.71 5.34 -4.22
N GLN A 142 9.74 4.67 -4.74
CA GLN A 142 10.91 4.29 -3.93
C GLN A 142 11.66 5.49 -3.33
N ALA A 143 11.64 6.64 -4.01
CA ALA A 143 12.26 7.87 -3.53
C ALA A 143 11.36 8.69 -2.58
N SER A 144 10.10 8.25 -2.34
CA SER A 144 9.10 8.98 -1.55
C SER A 144 8.84 10.42 -2.05
N SER A 145 9.04 10.65 -3.35
CA SER A 145 8.83 11.94 -4.01
C SER A 145 7.40 12.12 -4.52
N CYS A 146 6.73 11.02 -4.83
CA CYS A 146 5.33 10.95 -5.23
C CYS A 146 4.57 10.08 -4.23
N THR A 147 3.63 10.67 -3.49
CA THR A 147 2.93 10.00 -2.39
C THR A 147 1.43 10.22 -2.45
N PHE A 148 0.66 9.18 -2.16
CA PHE A 148 -0.75 9.24 -1.76
C PHE A 148 -0.84 8.72 -0.33
N VAL A 149 -1.19 9.59 0.61
CA VAL A 149 -1.24 9.28 2.04
C VAL A 149 -2.67 9.41 2.53
N LEU A 150 -3.25 8.29 2.93
CA LEU A 150 -4.51 8.23 3.67
C LEU A 150 -4.19 8.19 5.16
N THR A 151 -4.78 9.09 5.94
CA THR A 151 -4.74 9.10 7.42
C THR A 151 -6.16 9.06 7.97
N PRO A 152 -6.36 8.88 9.28
CA PRO A 152 -7.69 9.00 9.88
C PRO A 152 -8.38 10.37 9.66
N GLU A 153 -7.60 11.42 9.39
CA GLU A 153 -8.09 12.80 9.32
C GLU A 153 -8.10 13.39 7.90
N SER A 154 -7.26 12.88 6.99
CA SER A 154 -7.08 13.50 5.68
C SER A 154 -6.54 12.55 4.62
N ILE A 155 -6.67 12.97 3.36
CA ILE A 155 -5.98 12.41 2.20
C ILE A 155 -5.01 13.48 1.66
N THR A 156 -3.73 13.13 1.56
CA THR A 156 -2.68 14.01 1.02
C THR A 156 -2.08 13.39 -0.24
N MET A 157 -1.98 14.18 -1.31
CA MET A 157 -1.31 13.79 -2.55
C MET A 157 -0.14 14.74 -2.82
N VAL A 158 1.04 14.19 -3.01
CA VAL A 158 2.25 14.92 -3.41
C VAL A 158 2.73 14.34 -4.72
N ALA A 159 2.86 15.17 -5.76
CA ALA A 159 3.43 14.78 -7.04
C ALA A 159 4.19 15.99 -7.63
N PRO A 160 5.48 15.86 -8.00
CA PRO A 160 6.27 17.00 -8.45
C PRO A 160 5.79 17.66 -9.75
N ASN A 161 5.14 16.88 -10.63
CA ASN A 161 4.80 17.32 -11.98
C ASN A 161 3.30 17.50 -12.20
N SER A 162 2.49 16.49 -11.87
CA SER A 162 1.03 16.62 -11.99
C SER A 162 0.24 15.63 -11.15
N VAL A 163 -0.98 16.04 -10.80
CA VAL A 163 -2.06 15.16 -10.30
C VAL A 163 -3.23 15.31 -11.25
N LYS A 164 -3.64 14.22 -11.93
CA LYS A 164 -4.63 14.26 -13.01
C LYS A 164 -5.71 13.21 -12.86
N ALA A 165 -6.96 13.62 -12.96
CA ALA A 165 -8.12 12.77 -13.12
C ALA A 165 -8.67 12.89 -14.54
N THR A 166 -9.05 11.77 -15.16
CA THR A 166 -9.58 11.73 -16.54
C THR A 166 -10.78 10.79 -16.62
N SER A 167 -11.85 11.24 -17.26
CA SER A 167 -13.03 10.43 -17.58
C SER A 167 -13.47 10.73 -19.01
N GLY A 168 -13.26 9.77 -19.91
CA GLY A 168 -13.44 10.01 -21.34
C GLY A 168 -12.56 11.18 -21.82
N GLY A 169 -13.18 12.19 -22.43
CA GLY A 169 -12.52 13.42 -22.88
C GLY A 169 -12.43 14.54 -21.84
N THR A 170 -12.95 14.35 -20.63
CA THR A 170 -12.92 15.36 -19.56
C THR A 170 -11.73 15.12 -18.64
N THR A 171 -10.95 16.17 -18.34
CA THR A 171 -9.79 16.09 -17.43
C THR A 171 -9.82 17.18 -16.37
N MET A 172 -9.35 16.83 -15.17
CA MET A 172 -9.01 17.76 -14.09
C MET A 172 -7.54 17.53 -13.74
N GLU A 173 -6.73 18.58 -13.77
CA GLU A 173 -5.27 18.46 -13.60
C GLU A 173 -4.73 19.56 -12.70
N LEU A 174 -3.88 19.20 -11.75
CA LEU A 174 -3.04 20.12 -10.98
C LEU A 174 -1.59 19.95 -11.43
N THR A 175 -0.88 21.06 -11.60
CA THR A 175 0.53 21.15 -11.98
C THR A 175 1.22 22.23 -11.13
N PRO A 176 2.56 22.32 -11.13
CA PRO A 176 3.27 23.44 -10.51
C PRO A 176 2.84 24.83 -11.02
N ALA A 177 2.33 24.91 -12.25
CA ALA A 177 1.88 26.16 -12.86
C ALA A 177 0.44 26.55 -12.48
N GLY A 178 -0.34 25.64 -11.89
CA GLY A 178 -1.74 25.87 -11.54
C GLY A 178 -2.62 24.65 -11.79
N TRP A 179 -3.94 24.87 -11.82
CA TRP A 179 -4.93 23.82 -12.07
C TRP A 179 -5.71 24.10 -13.37
N SER A 180 -6.22 23.04 -13.99
CA SER A 180 -7.08 23.12 -15.17
C SER A 180 -8.22 22.10 -15.11
N ILE A 181 -9.35 22.46 -15.74
CA ILE A 181 -10.48 21.57 -16.01
C ILE A 181 -10.80 21.71 -17.50
N SER A 182 -10.78 20.62 -18.25
CA SER A 182 -11.11 20.62 -19.67
C SER A 182 -12.20 19.59 -19.98
N GLY A 183 -13.08 19.94 -20.91
CA GLY A 183 -14.23 19.14 -21.32
C GLY A 183 -15.24 19.99 -22.10
N PRO A 184 -16.17 19.37 -22.85
CA PRO A 184 -17.13 20.09 -23.71
C PRO A 184 -18.14 20.93 -22.92
N SER A 185 -18.34 20.61 -21.64
CA SER A 185 -19.18 21.35 -20.71
C SER A 185 -18.68 21.13 -19.28
N GLY A 186 -18.96 22.06 -18.38
CA GLY A 186 -18.57 21.99 -16.97
C GLY A 186 -19.27 23.10 -16.19
N ASN A 187 -19.19 23.08 -14.86
CA ASN A 187 -19.66 24.17 -14.01
C ASN A 187 -18.63 24.38 -12.90
N ILE A 188 -18.12 25.60 -12.75
CA ILE A 188 -17.29 26.04 -11.63
C ILE A 188 -18.15 27.02 -10.83
N GLN A 189 -18.50 26.64 -9.61
CA GLN A 189 -19.39 27.41 -8.76
C GLN A 189 -18.66 27.89 -7.50
N ASP A 190 -18.82 29.17 -7.18
CA ASP A 190 -18.41 29.79 -5.92
C ASP A 190 -19.63 30.50 -5.30
N GLY A 191 -20.23 29.89 -4.28
CA GLY A 191 -21.52 30.34 -3.72
C GLY A 191 -22.67 30.23 -4.72
N THR A 192 -23.39 31.33 -5.00
CA THR A 192 -24.44 31.40 -6.04
C THR A 192 -23.89 31.69 -7.44
N ASN A 193 -22.62 32.08 -7.53
CA ASN A 193 -21.98 32.45 -8.80
C ASN A 193 -21.48 31.18 -9.48
N HIS A 194 -21.79 31.04 -10.77
CA HIS A 194 -21.39 29.90 -11.56
C HIS A 194 -20.80 30.36 -12.89
N THR A 195 -19.74 29.70 -13.33
CA THR A 195 -19.10 29.94 -14.62
C THR A 195 -18.77 28.60 -15.27
N SER A 196 -18.59 28.60 -16.58
CA SER A 196 -18.18 27.43 -17.36
C SER A 196 -17.48 27.89 -18.62
N PRO A 197 -16.69 27.04 -19.31
CA PRO A 197 -16.17 27.38 -20.62
C PRO A 197 -17.27 27.89 -21.58
N ALA A 198 -18.47 27.30 -21.51
CA ALA A 198 -19.62 27.75 -22.30
C ALA A 198 -20.16 29.13 -21.88
N ILE A 199 -20.31 29.39 -20.57
CA ILE A 199 -20.75 30.70 -20.04
C ILE A 199 -19.72 31.78 -20.33
N MET A 200 -18.43 31.47 -20.17
CA MET A 200 -17.32 32.39 -20.48
C MET A 200 -17.27 32.72 -21.98
N ASN A 201 -17.46 31.72 -22.85
CA ASN A 201 -17.52 31.95 -24.29
C ASN A 201 -18.77 32.76 -24.68
N ALA A 202 -19.95 32.44 -24.15
CA ALA A 202 -21.16 33.21 -24.40
C ALA A 202 -21.04 34.66 -23.92
N ALA A 203 -20.46 34.89 -22.73
CA ALA A 203 -20.19 36.23 -22.21
C ALA A 203 -19.17 36.98 -23.08
N TRP A 204 -18.13 36.30 -23.58
CA TRP A 204 -17.15 36.89 -24.49
C TRP A 204 -17.78 37.31 -25.82
N ILE A 205 -18.59 36.44 -26.44
CA ILE A 205 -19.32 36.75 -27.68
C ILE A 205 -20.24 37.96 -27.47
N ALA A 206 -20.97 38.02 -26.34
CA ALA A 206 -21.82 39.15 -26.01
C ALA A 206 -21.01 40.44 -25.83
N LEU A 207 -19.85 40.37 -25.17
CA LEU A 207 -18.95 41.51 -24.98
C LEU A 207 -18.37 42.01 -26.31
N VAL A 208 -17.85 41.12 -27.15
CA VAL A 208 -17.32 41.49 -28.48
C VAL A 208 -18.40 42.14 -29.33
N THR A 209 -19.62 41.59 -29.28
CA THR A 209 -20.79 42.17 -29.95
C THR A 209 -21.08 43.58 -29.45
N TRP A 210 -21.11 43.79 -28.14
CA TRP A 210 -21.33 45.11 -27.54
C TRP A 210 -20.22 46.10 -27.90
N VAL A 211 -18.95 45.71 -27.76
CA VAL A 211 -17.79 46.56 -28.08
C VAL A 211 -17.85 47.02 -29.54
N ASN A 212 -18.31 46.18 -30.46
CA ASN A 212 -18.39 46.54 -31.88
C ASN A 212 -19.67 47.29 -32.27
N ALA A 213 -20.68 47.35 -31.40
CA ALA A 213 -21.98 47.98 -31.70
C ALA A 213 -22.34 49.17 -30.81
N HIS A 214 -21.60 49.43 -29.73
CA HIS A 214 -21.90 50.54 -28.82
C HIS A 214 -21.75 51.90 -29.52
N THR A 215 -22.56 52.87 -29.12
CA THR A 215 -22.54 54.22 -29.68
C THR A 215 -22.37 55.26 -28.60
N HIS A 216 -21.78 56.40 -28.96
CA HIS A 216 -21.65 57.54 -28.06
C HIS A 216 -22.61 58.66 -28.44
N THR A 217 -23.14 59.37 -27.45
CA THR A 217 -23.83 60.64 -27.68
C THR A 217 -22.79 61.70 -27.99
N SER A 218 -22.92 62.37 -29.13
CA SER A 218 -22.07 63.49 -29.47
C SER A 218 -22.51 64.73 -28.66
N ALA A 219 -21.57 65.59 -28.28
CA ALA A 219 -21.84 66.79 -27.46
C ALA A 219 -22.57 67.91 -28.23
N SER A 220 -22.87 67.73 -29.53
CA SER A 220 -23.49 68.74 -30.39
C SER A 220 -24.93 68.37 -30.74
N PRO A 221 -25.90 69.29 -30.56
CA PRO A 221 -27.28 69.08 -31.01
C PRO A 221 -27.30 68.89 -32.54
N GLY A 222 -27.61 67.68 -33.00
CA GLY A 222 -27.84 67.38 -34.42
C GLY A 222 -26.85 66.43 -35.12
N ASN A 223 -25.87 65.85 -34.42
CA ASN A 223 -24.94 64.90 -35.03
C ASN A 223 -25.26 63.45 -34.60
N PRO A 224 -25.53 62.51 -35.53
CA PRO A 224 -25.90 61.14 -35.18
C PRO A 224 -24.82 60.46 -34.34
N THR A 225 -25.27 59.65 -33.38
CA THR A 225 -24.43 58.80 -32.53
C THR A 225 -23.45 57.99 -33.39
N SER A 226 -22.15 58.10 -33.13
CA SER A 226 -21.13 57.39 -33.91
C SER A 226 -20.83 56.01 -33.31
N ALA A 227 -20.78 55.00 -34.19
CA ALA A 227 -20.32 53.66 -33.87
C ALA A 227 -18.77 53.59 -33.78
N PRO A 228 -18.19 52.50 -33.27
CA PRO A 228 -16.74 52.35 -33.14
C PRO A 228 -16.09 52.33 -34.53
N ILE A 229 -15.01 53.11 -34.71
CA ILE A 229 -14.29 53.24 -35.99
C ILE A 229 -13.23 52.16 -36.22
N SER A 230 -12.98 51.32 -35.21
CA SER A 230 -12.06 50.18 -35.29
C SER A 230 -12.70 48.97 -34.62
N PRO A 231 -13.01 47.89 -35.37
CA PRO A 231 -13.61 46.71 -34.79
C PRO A 231 -12.59 45.93 -33.95
N PHE A 232 -13.02 45.48 -32.78
CA PHE A 232 -12.26 44.56 -31.94
C PHE A 232 -12.34 43.13 -32.50
N THR A 233 -11.19 42.45 -32.61
CA THR A 233 -11.02 41.13 -33.25
C THR A 233 -10.44 40.04 -32.33
N GLY A 234 -10.47 40.23 -31.00
CA GLY A 234 -9.92 39.25 -30.05
C GLY A 234 -10.65 37.90 -30.07
N SER A 235 -9.88 36.81 -29.94
CA SER A 235 -10.31 35.46 -30.32
C SER A 235 -10.94 34.60 -29.21
N SER A 236 -10.57 34.74 -27.93
CA SER A 236 -11.23 34.01 -26.81
C SER A 236 -10.79 34.53 -25.44
N ILE A 237 -11.67 34.44 -24.43
CA ILE A 237 -11.34 34.59 -23.00
C ILE A 237 -11.18 33.25 -22.27
N ALA A 238 -11.67 32.15 -22.86
CA ALA A 238 -11.52 30.81 -22.29
C ALA A 238 -10.23 30.16 -22.85
N PRO A 239 -9.47 29.42 -22.02
CA PRO A 239 -8.42 28.55 -22.53
C PRO A 239 -9.05 27.55 -23.51
N SER A 240 -8.43 27.42 -24.69
CA SER A 240 -8.78 26.39 -25.69
C SER A 240 -8.42 24.99 -25.20
#